data_AF-A0A9E5WY09-F1
#
_entry.id   AF-A0A9E5WY09-F1
#
_cell.length_a   1.000
_cell.length_b   1.000
_cell.length_c   1.000
_cell.angle_alpha   90.00
_cell.angle_beta   90.00
_cell.angle_gamma   90.00
#
_symmetry.space_group_name_H-M   'P 1'
#
loop_
_entity.id
_entity.type
_entity.pdbx_description
1 polymer ?
#
loop_
_entity_poly.entity_id
_entity_poly.type
_entity_poly.pdbx_seq_one_letter_code
_entity_poly.pdbx_strand_id
1 'polypeptide(L)'
;MEKDQTQFVEEIRANVAFEHLVAAIVSGAALAAAIFFVLDFAALVFAGALSAPNFLALILKSFTLCIMVFLIGFLAGALIVTRMFKALEKAKRRSVWPYLAASIGVTGFSLIMLFSLQNAGAPEMALIIAVIAAGLFIAFDFGRRMSPLWRAVERAEEQAVGTVRRLH
;
A
#
# COMPACT_ATOMS: atom_id res chain seq x y z
N MET A 1 26.67 -25.87 9.31
CA MET A 1 26.26 -24.46 9.42
C MET A 1 25.24 -24.12 8.32
N GLU A 2 24.13 -24.86 8.26
CA GLU A 2 23.13 -24.77 7.17
C GLU A 2 21.95 -23.83 7.49
N LYS A 3 21.86 -23.38 8.75
CA LYS A 3 20.85 -22.42 9.24
C LYS A 3 21.05 -21.00 8.71
N ASP A 4 22.28 -20.64 8.32
CA ASP A 4 22.63 -19.25 8.00
C ASP A 4 22.16 -18.82 6.60
N GLN A 5 22.25 -19.72 5.62
CA GLN A 5 21.90 -19.38 4.23
C GLN A 5 20.39 -19.23 3.99
N THR A 6 19.57 -20.04 4.66
CA THR A 6 18.10 -19.97 4.52
C THR A 6 17.55 -18.71 5.18
N GLN A 7 18.04 -18.35 6.37
CA GLN A 7 17.67 -17.11 7.05
C GLN A 7 18.11 -15.87 6.26
N PHE A 8 19.32 -15.89 5.70
CA PHE A 8 19.83 -14.79 4.88
C PHE A 8 18.99 -14.55 3.62
N VAL A 9 18.57 -15.62 2.93
CA VAL A 9 17.70 -15.50 1.74
C VAL A 9 16.29 -15.00 2.11
N GLU A 10 15.74 -15.41 3.25
CA GLU A 10 14.45 -14.90 3.76
C GLU A 10 14.51 -13.40 4.09
N GLU A 11 15.62 -12.94 4.68
CA GLU A 11 15.82 -11.51 4.98
C GLU A 11 15.93 -10.66 3.72
N ILE A 12 16.68 -11.13 2.70
CA ILE A 12 16.77 -10.43 1.41
C ILE A 12 15.39 -10.32 0.77
N ARG A 13 14.60 -11.40 0.74
CA ARG A 13 13.25 -11.37 0.15
C ARG A 13 12.32 -10.43 0.89
N ALA A 14 12.38 -10.43 2.23
CA ALA A 14 11.60 -9.52 3.04
C ALA A 14 11.98 -8.05 2.77
N ASN A 15 13.27 -7.76 2.57
CA ASN A 15 13.74 -6.41 2.28
C ASN A 15 13.31 -5.95 0.89
N VAL A 16 13.42 -6.80 -0.14
CA VAL A 16 12.92 -6.52 -1.50
C VAL A 16 11.41 -6.30 -1.49
N ALA A 17 10.67 -7.13 -0.76
CA ALA A 17 9.22 -6.94 -0.59
C ALA A 17 8.92 -5.59 0.09
N PHE A 18 9.69 -5.21 1.11
CA PHE A 18 9.55 -3.92 1.77
C PHE A 18 9.83 -2.75 0.81
N GLU A 19 10.87 -2.82 -0.02
CA GLU A 19 11.15 -1.80 -1.03
C GLU A 19 10.00 -1.63 -2.03
N HIS A 20 9.46 -2.74 -2.55
CA HIS A 20 8.29 -2.70 -3.44
C HIS A 20 7.04 -2.16 -2.74
N LEU A 21 6.88 -2.44 -1.45
CA LEU A 21 5.80 -1.90 -0.64
C LEU A 21 5.93 -0.40 -0.47
N VAL A 22 7.11 0.11 -0.12
CA VAL A 22 7.39 1.56 -0.01
C VAL A 22 7.12 2.24 -1.35
N ALA A 23 7.59 1.67 -2.46
CA ALA A 23 7.32 2.21 -3.80
C ALA A 23 5.81 2.28 -4.11
N ALA A 24 5.06 1.22 -3.78
CA ALA A 24 3.61 1.21 -3.93
C ALA A 24 2.93 2.29 -3.06
N ILE A 25 3.34 2.42 -1.79
CA ILE A 25 2.82 3.44 -0.86
C ILE A 25 3.08 4.86 -1.38
N VAL A 26 4.29 5.16 -1.86
CA VAL A 26 4.63 6.47 -2.44
C VAL A 26 3.73 6.78 -3.63
N SER A 27 3.56 5.81 -4.55
CA SER A 27 2.68 5.99 -5.72
C SER A 27 1.21 6.14 -5.34
N GLY A 28 0.73 5.42 -4.31
CA GLY A 28 -0.61 5.55 -3.78
C GLY A 28 -0.87 6.87 -3.06
N ALA A 29 0.11 7.38 -2.31
CA ALA A 29 0.04 8.69 -1.67
C ALA A 29 -0.05 9.82 -2.71
N ALA A 30 0.77 9.74 -3.76
CA ALA A 30 0.70 10.66 -4.90
C ALA A 30 -0.67 10.59 -5.61
N LEU A 31 -1.20 9.38 -5.82
CA LEU A 31 -2.52 9.18 -6.40
C LEU A 31 -3.64 9.75 -5.51
N ALA A 32 -3.58 9.54 -4.20
CA ALA A 32 -4.55 10.09 -3.24
C ALA A 32 -4.59 11.62 -3.35
N ALA A 33 -3.41 12.25 -3.33
CA ALA A 33 -3.28 13.69 -3.44
C ALA A 33 -3.80 14.21 -4.79
N ALA A 34 -3.51 13.51 -5.89
CA ALA A 34 -4.00 13.89 -7.21
C ALA A 34 -5.53 13.78 -7.31
N ILE A 35 -6.13 12.69 -6.83
CA ILE A 35 -7.59 12.50 -6.83
C ILE A 35 -8.25 13.59 -5.96
N PHE A 36 -7.76 13.80 -4.75
CA PHE A 36 -8.28 14.82 -3.85
C PHE A 36 -8.18 16.21 -4.48
N PHE A 37 -7.01 16.56 -5.02
CA PHE A 37 -6.79 17.83 -5.68
C PHE A 37 -7.77 18.06 -6.83
N VAL A 38 -7.95 17.09 -7.72
CA VAL A 38 -8.85 17.21 -8.88
C VAL A 38 -10.30 17.38 -8.45
N LEU A 39 -10.76 16.58 -7.47
CA LEU A 39 -12.14 16.65 -7.00
C LEU A 39 -12.45 17.95 -6.26
N ASP A 40 -11.56 18.38 -5.36
CA ASP A 40 -11.77 19.60 -4.58
C ASP A 40 -11.54 20.87 -5.44
N PHE A 41 -10.61 20.81 -6.42
CA PHE A 41 -10.48 21.86 -7.45
C PHE A 41 -11.76 22.00 -8.28
N ALA A 42 -12.32 20.89 -8.76
CA ALA A 42 -13.57 20.91 -9.51
C ALA A 42 -14.71 21.52 -8.67
N ALA A 43 -14.81 21.15 -7.39
CA ALA A 43 -15.79 21.72 -6.48
C ALA A 43 -15.64 23.24 -6.33
N LEU A 44 -14.41 23.74 -6.16
CA LEU A 44 -14.13 25.19 -6.10
C LEU A 44 -14.51 25.92 -7.38
N VAL A 45 -14.23 25.34 -8.55
CA VAL A 45 -14.59 25.91 -9.86
C VAL A 45 -16.11 25.99 -10.02
N PHE A 46 -16.84 24.89 -9.76
CA PHE A 46 -18.30 24.87 -9.89
C PHE A 46 -19.01 25.75 -8.87
N ALA A 47 -18.42 25.97 -7.69
CA ALA A 47 -18.93 26.89 -6.69
C ALA A 47 -18.63 28.37 -6.98
N GLY A 48 -17.86 28.68 -8.03
CA GLY A 48 -17.40 30.05 -8.31
C GLY A 48 -16.47 30.61 -7.22
N ALA A 49 -15.87 29.74 -6.40
CA ALA A 49 -15.06 30.10 -5.24
C ALA A 49 -13.55 30.09 -5.56
N LEU A 50 -13.17 30.13 -6.84
CA LEU A 50 -11.78 30.12 -7.24
C LEU A 50 -11.11 31.44 -6.85
N SER A 51 -10.20 31.38 -5.89
CA SER A 51 -9.40 32.51 -5.43
C SER A 51 -7.99 32.05 -5.10
N ALA A 52 -7.01 32.97 -5.13
CA ALA A 52 -5.62 32.67 -4.76
C ALA A 52 -5.48 32.00 -3.38
N PRO A 53 -6.15 32.46 -2.30
CA PRO A 53 -6.05 31.80 -1.00
C PRO A 53 -6.68 30.40 -1.01
N ASN A 54 -7.80 30.19 -1.70
CA ASN A 54 -8.43 28.86 -1.78
C ASN A 54 -7.57 27.87 -2.57
N PHE A 55 -6.92 28.34 -3.64
CA PHE A 55 -5.99 27.52 -4.41
C PHE A 55 -4.75 27.12 -3.60
N LEU A 56 -4.17 28.05 -2.83
CA LEU A 56 -3.06 27.74 -1.93
C LEU A 56 -3.50 26.75 -0.83
N ALA A 57 -4.67 26.96 -0.24
CA ALA A 57 -5.23 26.04 0.76
C ALA A 57 -5.42 24.63 0.19
N LEU A 58 -5.91 24.51 -1.05
CA LEU A 58 -6.06 23.23 -1.74
C LEU A 58 -4.72 22.51 -1.93
N ILE A 59 -3.67 23.23 -2.34
CA ILE A 59 -2.32 22.67 -2.48
C ILE A 59 -1.82 22.14 -1.13
N LEU A 60 -1.95 22.93 -0.06
CA LEU A 60 -1.52 22.56 1.28
C LEU A 60 -2.31 21.36 1.83
N LYS A 61 -3.63 21.32 1.63
CA LYS A 61 -4.48 20.17 1.98
C LYS A 61 -4.04 18.91 1.24
N SER A 62 -3.83 19.01 -0.08
CA SER A 62 -3.42 17.87 -0.92
C SER A 62 -2.03 17.34 -0.53
N PHE A 63 -1.09 18.24 -0.23
CA PHE A 63 0.24 17.89 0.26
C PHE A 63 0.18 17.20 1.64
N THR A 64 -0.65 17.73 2.54
CA THR A 64 -0.87 17.13 3.87
C THR A 64 -1.47 15.74 3.75
N LEU A 65 -2.45 15.55 2.86
CA LEU A 65 -3.03 14.24 2.57
C LEU A 65 -1.98 13.26 2.05
N CYS A 66 -1.11 13.69 1.12
CA CYS A 66 -0.01 12.88 0.61
C CYS A 66 0.88 12.36 1.76
N ILE A 67 1.30 13.26 2.66
CA ILE A 67 2.12 12.91 3.82
C ILE A 67 1.37 11.93 4.74
N MET A 68 0.09 12.18 5.02
CA MET A 68 -0.70 11.33 5.92
C MET A 68 -0.88 9.92 5.35
N VAL A 69 -1.23 9.80 4.06
CA VAL A 69 -1.36 8.50 3.39
C VAL A 69 -0.01 7.77 3.37
N PHE A 70 1.09 8.48 3.10
CA PHE A 70 2.42 7.91 3.16
C PHE A 70 2.76 7.40 4.57
N LEU A 71 2.57 8.20 5.61
CA LEU A 71 2.91 7.82 6.99
C LEU A 71 2.06 6.64 7.48
N ILE A 72 0.75 6.69 7.27
CA ILE A 72 -0.17 5.61 7.64
C ILE A 72 0.18 4.33 6.87
N GLY A 73 0.37 4.45 5.55
CA GLY A 73 0.74 3.33 4.69
C GLY A 73 2.09 2.73 5.08
N PHE A 74 3.09 3.56 5.37
CA PHE A 74 4.42 3.14 5.78
C PHE A 74 4.39 2.44 7.13
N LEU A 75 3.70 3.00 8.14
CA LEU A 75 3.60 2.41 9.47
C LEU A 75 2.83 1.07 9.43
N ALA A 76 1.70 1.03 8.73
CA ALA A 76 0.95 -0.20 8.51
C ALA A 76 1.78 -1.23 7.72
N GLY A 77 2.57 -0.77 6.75
CA GLY A 77 3.45 -1.59 5.96
C GLY A 77 4.55 -2.26 6.80
N ALA A 78 5.24 -1.46 7.61
CA ALA A 78 6.30 -1.93 8.48
C ALA A 78 5.79 -2.88 9.58
N LEU A 79 4.66 -2.55 10.22
CA LEU A 79 4.14 -3.29 11.38
C LEU A 79 3.30 -4.51 11.00
N ILE A 80 2.44 -4.37 9.98
CA ILE A 80 1.43 -5.37 9.63
C ILE A 80 1.87 -6.13 8.38
N VAL A 81 2.08 -5.42 7.26
CA VAL A 81 2.29 -6.06 5.96
C VAL A 81 3.59 -6.86 5.91
N THR A 82 4.67 -6.37 6.53
CA THR A 82 5.96 -7.08 6.57
C THR A 82 5.85 -8.40 7.35
N ARG A 83 5.16 -8.40 8.49
CA ARG A 83 4.91 -9.62 9.27
C ARG A 83 4.00 -10.58 8.52
N MET A 84 2.96 -10.05 7.90
CA MET A 84 2.02 -10.81 7.09
C MET A 84 2.73 -11.45 5.87
N PHE A 85 3.64 -10.71 5.21
CA PHE A 85 4.44 -11.21 4.10
C PHE A 85 5.25 -12.44 4.52
N LYS A 86 6.02 -12.34 5.62
CA LYS A 86 6.81 -13.48 6.15
C LYS A 86 5.93 -14.70 6.46
N ALA A 87 4.78 -14.47 7.09
CA ALA A 87 3.84 -15.54 7.43
C ALA A 87 3.23 -16.21 6.17
N LEU A 88 2.85 -15.41 5.17
CA LEU A 88 2.30 -15.89 3.90
C LEU A 88 3.35 -16.61 3.04
N GLU A 89 4.59 -16.13 3.03
CA GLU A 89 5.69 -16.81 2.33
C GLU A 89 5.95 -18.19 2.94
N LYS A 90 5.98 -18.29 4.27
CA LYS A 90 6.10 -19.57 4.98
C LYS A 90 4.94 -20.53 4.65
N ALA A 91 3.74 -19.99 4.48
CA ALA A 91 2.55 -20.75 4.09
C ALA A 91 2.44 -20.98 2.56
N LYS A 92 3.43 -20.52 1.77
CA LYS A 92 3.43 -20.53 0.29
C LYS A 92 2.18 -19.90 -0.35
N ARG A 93 1.52 -18.97 0.35
CA ARG A 93 0.35 -18.25 -0.16
C ARG A 93 0.77 -16.98 -0.88
N ARG A 94 1.07 -17.11 -2.17
CA ARG A 94 1.58 -16.05 -3.05
C ARG A 94 0.46 -15.43 -3.89
N SER A 95 -0.42 -14.67 -3.25
CA SER A 95 -1.53 -14.00 -3.93
C SER A 95 -1.73 -12.56 -3.44
N VAL A 96 -2.43 -11.75 -4.24
CA VAL A 96 -2.70 -10.33 -3.93
C VAL A 96 -3.81 -10.17 -2.88
N TRP A 97 -4.71 -11.15 -2.78
CA TRP A 97 -5.90 -11.10 -1.91
C TRP A 97 -5.64 -10.76 -0.44
N PRO A 98 -4.62 -11.35 0.25
CA PRO A 98 -4.33 -11.00 1.64
C PRO A 98 -3.91 -9.53 1.80
N TYR A 99 -3.18 -8.98 0.82
CA TYR A 99 -2.75 -7.58 0.83
C TYR A 99 -3.91 -6.63 0.55
N LEU A 100 -4.86 -7.02 -0.30
CA LEU A 100 -6.11 -6.29 -0.48
C LEU A 100 -6.95 -6.26 0.80
N ALA A 101 -7.10 -7.41 1.47
CA ALA A 101 -7.84 -7.48 2.74
C ALA A 101 -7.18 -6.61 3.83
N ALA A 102 -5.85 -6.67 3.95
CA ALA A 102 -5.10 -5.82 4.87
C ALA A 102 -5.28 -4.33 4.54
N SER A 103 -5.22 -3.96 3.26
CA SER A 103 -5.42 -2.58 2.84
C SER A 103 -6.83 -2.06 3.14
N ILE A 104 -7.86 -2.87 2.89
CA ILE A 104 -9.25 -2.55 3.26
C ILE A 104 -9.35 -2.34 4.78
N GLY A 105 -8.73 -3.20 5.58
CA GLY A 105 -8.70 -3.07 7.04
C GLY A 105 -8.02 -1.77 7.50
N VAL A 106 -6.83 -1.47 6.97
CA VAL A 106 -6.08 -0.24 7.31
C VAL A 106 -6.85 1.01 6.87
N THR A 107 -7.42 0.99 5.67
CA THR A 107 -8.21 2.11 5.13
C THR A 107 -9.47 2.32 5.95
N GLY A 108 -10.23 1.27 6.23
CA GLY A 108 -11.44 1.33 7.05
C GLY A 108 -11.15 1.82 8.46
N PHE A 109 -10.10 1.31 9.10
CA PHE A 109 -9.67 1.77 10.42
C PHE A 109 -9.27 3.26 10.41
N SER A 110 -8.50 3.68 9.39
CA SER A 110 -8.07 5.07 9.25
C SER A 110 -9.27 6.02 9.09
N LEU A 111 -10.26 5.63 8.30
CA LEU A 111 -11.50 6.39 8.15
C LEU A 111 -12.30 6.45 9.45
N ILE A 112 -12.48 5.32 10.15
CA ILE A 112 -13.18 5.29 11.45
C ILE A 112 -12.50 6.21 12.46
N MET A 113 -11.17 6.18 12.54
CA MET A 113 -10.41 7.08 13.42
C MET A 113 -10.64 8.55 13.06
N LEU A 114 -10.70 8.86 11.77
CA LEU A 114 -11.00 10.21 11.27
C LEU A 114 -12.41 10.67 11.68
N PHE A 115 -13.42 9.80 11.55
CA PHE A 115 -14.79 10.06 12.00
C PHE A 115 -14.93 10.18 13.53
N SER A 116 -14.05 9.52 14.28
CA SER A 116 -14.11 9.49 15.75
C SER A 116 -13.49 10.74 16.40
N LEU A 117 -12.77 11.55 15.65
CA LEU A 117 -12.23 12.82 16.12
C LEU A 117 -13.37 13.84 16.23
N GLN A 118 -13.86 14.05 17.46
CA GLN A 118 -15.04 14.89 17.80
C GLN A 118 -15.02 16.34 17.26
N ASN A 119 -13.90 16.84 16.75
CA ASN A 119 -13.76 18.20 16.21
C ASN A 119 -13.34 18.25 14.73
N ALA A 120 -13.21 17.12 14.04
CA ALA A 120 -12.71 17.08 12.66
C ALA A 120 -13.77 17.46 11.60
N GLY A 121 -15.05 17.57 11.98
CA GLY A 121 -16.15 17.66 11.02
C GLY A 121 -16.35 16.34 10.25
N ALA A 122 -17.42 16.24 9.46
CA ALA A 122 -17.57 15.10 8.56
C ALA A 122 -16.48 15.15 7.47
N PRO A 123 -15.74 14.05 7.21
CA PRO A 123 -14.74 14.03 6.16
C PRO A 123 -15.38 14.34 4.80
N GLU A 124 -14.75 15.25 4.06
CA GLU A 124 -15.14 15.62 2.71
C GLU A 124 -15.21 14.36 1.83
N MET A 125 -16.24 14.22 0.99
CA MET A 125 -16.39 13.04 0.12
C MET A 125 -15.15 12.81 -0.77
N ALA A 126 -14.50 13.88 -1.22
CA ALA A 126 -13.25 13.83 -1.97
C ALA A 126 -12.14 13.11 -1.18
N LEU A 127 -12.04 13.36 0.13
CA LEU A 127 -11.07 12.71 1.02
C LEU A 127 -11.35 11.21 1.14
N ILE A 128 -12.61 10.83 1.36
CA ILE A 128 -13.01 9.42 1.47
C ILE A 128 -12.66 8.66 0.19
N ILE A 129 -13.04 9.21 -0.96
CA ILE A 129 -12.75 8.61 -2.28
C ILE A 129 -11.24 8.48 -2.49
N ALA A 130 -10.48 9.54 -2.21
CA ALA A 130 -9.02 9.53 -2.39
C ALA A 130 -8.33 8.47 -1.54
N VAL A 131 -8.70 8.35 -0.25
CA VAL A 131 -8.10 7.37 0.67
C VAL A 131 -8.45 5.93 0.27
N ILE A 132 -9.70 5.66 -0.10
CA ILE A 132 -10.12 4.33 -0.56
C ILE A 132 -9.39 3.95 -1.86
N ALA A 133 -9.38 4.86 -2.84
CA ALA A 133 -8.70 4.63 -4.11
C ALA A 133 -7.20 4.36 -3.92
N ALA A 134 -6.55 5.13 -3.05
CA ALA A 134 -5.15 4.94 -2.72
C ALA A 134 -4.90 3.59 -2.05
N GLY A 135 -5.70 3.19 -1.05
CA GLY A 135 -5.57 1.89 -0.39
C GLY A 135 -5.66 0.73 -1.39
N LEU A 136 -6.67 0.74 -2.25
CA LEU A 136 -6.84 -0.28 -3.29
C LEU A 136 -5.68 -0.28 -4.29
N PHE A 137 -5.25 0.91 -4.73
CA PHE A 137 -4.15 1.06 -5.66
C PHE A 137 -2.82 0.54 -5.08
N ILE A 138 -2.51 0.86 -3.82
CA ILE A 138 -1.29 0.40 -3.14
C ILE A 138 -1.26 -1.13 -3.10
N ALA A 139 -2.37 -1.77 -2.70
CA ALA A 139 -2.45 -3.22 -2.63
C ALA A 139 -2.27 -3.87 -4.02
N PHE A 140 -2.90 -3.29 -5.04
CA PHE A 140 -2.79 -3.78 -6.41
C PHE A 140 -1.39 -3.58 -6.99
N ASP A 141 -0.80 -2.38 -6.87
CA ASP A 141 0.53 -2.10 -7.41
C ASP A 141 1.61 -2.92 -6.69
N PHE A 142 1.49 -3.09 -5.36
CA PHE A 142 2.35 -4.01 -4.62
C PHE A 142 2.23 -5.45 -5.15
N GLY A 143 1.00 -5.96 -5.28
CA GLY A 143 0.76 -7.30 -5.83
C GLY A 143 1.31 -7.48 -7.25
N ARG A 144 1.18 -6.45 -8.09
CA ARG A 144 1.73 -6.43 -9.45
C ARG A 144 3.24 -6.47 -9.46
N ARG A 145 3.92 -5.73 -8.56
CA ARG A 145 5.39 -5.74 -8.41
C ARG A 145 5.90 -7.07 -7.86
N MET A 146 5.14 -7.70 -6.97
CA MET A 146 5.53 -8.99 -6.37
C MET A 146 5.21 -10.20 -7.23
N SER A 147 4.26 -10.12 -8.16
CA SER A 147 3.88 -11.26 -9.01
C SER A 147 5.04 -11.90 -9.79
N PRO A 148 5.97 -11.15 -10.42
CA PRO A 148 7.15 -11.73 -11.06
C PRO A 148 8.06 -12.47 -10.09
N LEU A 149 8.27 -11.92 -8.88
CA LEU A 149 9.08 -12.55 -7.82
C LEU A 149 8.45 -13.85 -7.36
N TRP A 150 7.14 -13.85 -7.09
CA TRP A 150 6.42 -15.06 -6.70
C TRP A 150 6.53 -16.17 -7.75
N ARG A 151 6.35 -15.84 -9.03
CA ARG A 151 6.52 -16.79 -10.13
C ARG A 151 7.95 -17.31 -10.26
N ALA A 152 8.95 -16.46 -10.06
CA ALA A 152 10.35 -16.86 -10.10
C ALA A 152 10.68 -17.86 -8.98
N VAL A 153 10.18 -17.60 -7.76
CA VAL A 153 10.38 -18.50 -6.63
C VAL A 153 9.63 -19.82 -6.81
N GLU A 154 8.40 -19.80 -7.35
CA GLU A 154 7.66 -21.03 -7.68
C GLU A 154 8.43 -21.91 -8.66
N ARG A 155 8.96 -21.33 -9.75
CA ARG A 155 9.78 -22.07 -10.73
C ARG A 155 11.06 -22.64 -10.12
N ALA A 156 11.73 -21.88 -9.25
CA ALA A 156 12.94 -22.36 -8.58
C ALA A 156 12.65 -23.54 -7.64
N GLU A 157 11.52 -23.51 -6.92
CA GLU A 157 11.08 -24.62 -6.07
C GLU A 157 10.70 -25.86 -6.91
N GLU A 158 9.99 -25.70 -8.03
CA GLU A 158 9.65 -26.80 -8.93
C GLU A 158 10.89 -27.49 -9.53
N GLN A 159 11.89 -26.71 -9.93
CA GLN A 159 13.17 -27.22 -10.45
C GLN A 159 13.96 -27.99 -9.39
N ALA A 160 13.95 -27.52 -8.14
CA ALA A 160 14.60 -28.22 -7.02
C ALA A 160 13.93 -29.57 -6.75
N VAL A 161 12.59 -29.63 -6.72
CA VAL A 161 11.83 -30.88 -6.53
C VAL A 161 12.04 -31.86 -7.68
N GLY A 162 12.07 -31.37 -8.93
CA GLY A 162 12.33 -32.20 -10.11
C GLY A 162 13.75 -32.78 -10.14
N THR A 163 14.74 -32.07 -9.59
CA THR A 163 16.13 -32.53 -9.50
C THR A 163 16.29 -33.63 -8.46
N VAL A 164 15.64 -33.51 -7.29
CA VAL A 164 15.64 -34.56 -6.24
C VAL A 164 15.01 -35.86 -6.75
N ARG A 165 13.95 -35.79 -7.57
CA ARG A 165 13.33 -36.97 -8.20
C ARG A 165 14.19 -37.70 -9.24
N ARG A 166 15.21 -37.04 -9.82
CA ARG A 166 16.13 -37.68 -10.78
C ARG A 166 17.34 -38.34 -10.12
N LEU A 167 17.55 -38.08 -8.84
CA LEU A 167 18.66 -38.64 -8.04
C LEU A 167 18.25 -39.92 -7.29
N HIS A 168 16.96 -40.27 -7.30
CA HIS A 168 16.40 -41.53 -6.82
C HIS A 168 15.98 -42.40 -8.01
#